data_AF-A0A7V2SI14-F1
#
_entry.id   AF-A0A7V2SI14-F1
#
_cell.length_a   1.000
_cell.length_b   1.000
_cell.length_c   1.000
_cell.angle_alpha   90.00
_cell.angle_beta   90.00
_cell.angle_gamma   90.00
#
_symmetry.space_group_name_H-M   'P 1'
#
loop_
_entity.id
_entity.type
_entity.pdbx_description
1 polymer ?
#
loop_
_entity_poly.entity_id
_entity_poly.type
_entity_poly.pdbx_seq_one_letter_code
_entity_poly.pdbx_strand_id
1 'polypeptide(L)'
;MKAGYERVKRMTLFMRVNHWVVAICMVAAVITGLYIGHPYYQTLIAEPAVDKYVMAWNRWVHLIAAIVFDVSSIIIAYLYFFSRFEKPILKVIPTPKNIKEFFAVF
;
A
#
# COMPACT_ATOMS: atom_id res chain seq x y z
N MET A 1 -0.39 -25.34 -19.13
CA MET A 1 0.93 -24.71 -18.91
C MET A 1 1.78 -25.03 -20.12
N LYS A 2 2.48 -24.06 -20.73
CA LYS A 2 3.39 -24.36 -21.86
C LYS A 2 4.53 -25.24 -21.35
N ALA A 3 4.94 -26.23 -22.15
CA ALA A 3 6.13 -27.02 -21.84
C ALA A 3 7.34 -26.09 -21.65
N GLY A 4 8.03 -26.21 -20.51
CA GLY A 4 9.18 -25.37 -20.15
C GLY A 4 8.90 -24.15 -19.25
N TYR A 5 7.66 -23.93 -18.78
CA TYR A 5 7.35 -22.83 -17.85
C TYR A 5 7.53 -23.24 -16.38
N GLU A 6 8.50 -22.63 -15.70
CA GLU A 6 8.74 -22.80 -14.26
C GLU A 6 8.17 -21.61 -13.46
N ARG A 7 7.31 -21.89 -12.48
CA ARG A 7 6.70 -20.85 -11.63
C ARG A 7 7.56 -20.58 -10.41
N VAL A 8 8.26 -19.45 -10.38
CA VAL A 8 9.07 -19.03 -9.22
C VAL A 8 8.26 -18.13 -8.29
N LYS A 9 7.97 -18.60 -7.06
CA LYS A 9 7.24 -17.82 -6.05
C LYS A 9 8.15 -16.81 -5.36
N ARG A 10 8.05 -15.53 -5.73
CA ARG A 10 8.86 -14.44 -5.13
C ARG A 10 8.28 -13.85 -3.84
N MET A 11 6.96 -13.71 -3.76
CA MET A 11 6.25 -13.02 -2.68
C MET A 11 5.02 -13.83 -2.24
N THR A 12 4.75 -13.87 -0.95
CA THR A 12 3.57 -14.54 -0.39
C THR A 12 2.27 -13.83 -0.76
N LEU A 13 1.16 -14.56 -0.68
CA LEU A 13 -0.17 -13.96 -0.85
C LEU A 13 -0.40 -12.83 0.16
N PHE A 14 0.01 -13.03 1.42
CA PHE A 14 -0.09 -12.03 2.48
C PHE A 14 0.61 -10.72 2.12
N MET A 15 1.90 -10.77 1.73
CA MET A 15 2.65 -9.58 1.33
C MET A 15 2.03 -8.86 0.13
N ARG A 16 1.47 -9.60 -0.84
CA ARG A 16 0.77 -9.02 -1.99
C ARG A 16 -0.50 -8.28 -1.57
N VAL A 17 -1.31 -8.91 -0.73
CA VAL A 17 -2.55 -8.29 -0.23
C VAL A 17 -2.20 -7.04 0.58
N ASN A 18 -1.23 -7.12 1.49
CA ASN A 18 -0.81 -5.96 2.28
C ASN A 18 -0.27 -4.83 1.38
N HIS A 19 0.53 -5.14 0.35
CA HIS A 19 1.02 -4.13 -0.58
C HIS A 19 -0.13 -3.36 -1.23
N TRP A 20 -1.17 -4.06 -1.70
CA TRP A 20 -2.35 -3.41 -2.28
C TRP A 20 -3.19 -2.64 -1.26
N VAL A 21 -3.31 -3.12 -0.02
CA VAL A 21 -3.94 -2.38 1.08
C VAL A 21 -3.23 -1.04 1.30
N VAL A 22 -1.90 -1.07 1.45
CA VAL A 22 -1.07 0.13 1.64
C VAL A 22 -1.19 1.08 0.44
N ALA A 23 -1.17 0.56 -0.79
CA ALA A 23 -1.32 1.36 -1.99
C ALA A 23 -2.67 2.08 -2.06
N ILE A 24 -3.77 1.39 -1.74
CA ILE A 24 -5.11 1.97 -1.71
C ILE A 24 -5.23 3.02 -0.60
N CYS A 25 -4.72 2.73 0.60
CA CYS A 25 -4.72 3.69 1.71
C CYS A 25 -3.90 4.94 1.38
N MET A 26 -2.74 4.79 0.71
CA MET A 26 -1.93 5.93 0.25
C MET A 26 -2.74 6.84 -0.68
N VAL A 27 -3.39 6.26 -1.71
CA VAL A 27 -4.19 7.03 -2.67
C VAL A 27 -5.35 7.74 -1.97
N ALA A 28 -6.08 7.03 -1.11
CA ALA A 28 -7.17 7.62 -0.35
C ALA A 28 -6.71 8.76 0.58
N ALA A 29 -5.61 8.57 1.31
CA ALA A 29 -5.04 9.57 2.20
C ALA A 29 -4.54 10.80 1.42
N VAL A 30 -3.88 10.62 0.28
CA VAL A 30 -3.42 11.75 -0.56
C VAL A 30 -4.60 12.56 -1.07
N ILE A 31 -5.62 11.92 -1.68
CA ILE A 31 -6.78 12.63 -2.24
C ILE A 31 -7.52 13.41 -1.15
N THR A 32 -7.84 12.76 -0.03
CA THR A 32 -8.54 13.40 1.08
C THR A 32 -7.70 14.44 1.81
N GLY A 33 -6.38 14.22 1.93
CA GLY A 33 -5.46 15.15 2.59
C GLY A 33 -5.28 16.45 1.80
N LEU A 34 -5.16 16.33 0.48
CA LEU A 34 -5.14 17.50 -0.42
C LEU A 34 -6.45 18.28 -0.32
N TYR A 35 -7.60 17.60 -0.23
CA TYR A 35 -8.89 18.26 0.01
C TYR A 35 -8.96 18.94 1.38
N ILE A 36 -8.44 18.31 2.44
CA ILE A 36 -8.44 18.88 3.80
C ILE A 36 -7.61 20.17 3.85
N GLY A 37 -6.46 20.17 3.18
CA GLY A 37 -5.59 21.37 3.09
C GLY A 37 -6.16 22.44 2.16
N HIS A 38 -6.80 22.05 1.07
CA HIS A 38 -7.41 22.95 0.10
C HIS A 38 -8.74 22.37 -0.43
N PRO A 39 -9.92 22.84 0.05
CA PRO A 39 -11.23 22.23 -0.23
C PRO A 39 -11.73 22.40 -1.68
N TYR A 40 -11.05 21.80 -2.65
CA TYR A 40 -11.14 22.15 -4.08
C TYR A 40 -12.46 21.83 -4.79
N TYR A 41 -13.35 21.02 -4.20
CA TYR A 41 -14.70 20.78 -4.73
C TYR A 41 -15.82 21.23 -3.80
N GLN A 42 -15.50 21.84 -2.65
CA GLN A 42 -16.54 22.26 -1.70
C GLN A 42 -17.43 23.36 -2.28
N THR A 43 -16.86 24.24 -3.10
CA THR A 43 -17.56 25.36 -3.75
C THR A 43 -18.52 24.91 -4.86
N LEU A 44 -18.45 23.65 -5.28
CA LEU A 44 -19.32 23.08 -6.32
C LEU A 44 -20.63 22.52 -5.75
N ILE A 45 -20.82 22.59 -4.43
CA ILE A 45 -21.95 22.01 -3.71
C ILE A 45 -22.83 23.16 -3.20
N ALA A 46 -24.05 23.25 -3.74
CA ALA A 46 -25.00 24.31 -3.40
C ALA A 46 -25.77 24.04 -2.10
N GLU A 47 -25.64 22.84 -1.55
CA GLU A 47 -26.38 22.39 -0.38
C GLU A 47 -25.72 22.88 0.92
N PRO A 48 -26.51 23.17 1.97
CA PRO A 48 -25.95 23.61 3.25
C PRO A 48 -24.93 22.63 3.83
N ALA A 49 -23.90 23.17 4.49
CA ALA A 49 -22.82 22.37 5.06
C ALA A 49 -23.32 21.34 6.09
N VAL A 50 -24.38 21.68 6.83
CA VAL A 50 -25.01 20.82 7.86
C VAL A 50 -25.71 19.60 7.27
N ASP A 51 -26.02 19.59 5.97
CA ASP A 51 -26.72 18.48 5.34
C ASP A 51 -25.75 17.49 4.67
N LYS A 52 -24.58 17.96 4.24
CA LYS A 52 -23.65 17.18 3.41
C LYS A 52 -22.40 16.69 4.13
N TYR A 53 -21.94 17.39 5.16
CA TYR A 53 -20.78 16.97 5.97
C TYR A 53 -19.52 16.64 5.15
N VAL A 54 -19.33 17.27 4.00
CA VAL A 54 -18.28 16.92 3.02
C VAL A 54 -16.89 16.93 3.66
N MET A 55 -16.60 17.97 4.44
CA MET A 55 -15.34 18.05 5.18
C MET A 55 -15.19 16.96 6.25
N ALA A 56 -16.27 16.62 6.95
CA ALA A 56 -16.23 15.58 7.97
C ALA A 56 -15.96 14.21 7.34
N TRP A 57 -16.56 13.91 6.19
CA TRP A 57 -16.30 12.67 5.45
C TRP A 57 -14.86 12.55 4.97
N ASN A 58 -14.28 13.62 4.42
CA ASN A 58 -12.87 13.59 4.01
C ASN A 58 -11.94 13.36 5.19
N ARG A 59 -12.18 14.02 6.34
CA ARG A 59 -11.40 13.81 7.56
C ARG A 59 -11.53 12.39 8.07
N TRP A 60 -12.75 11.85 8.11
CA TRP A 60 -13.00 10.48 8.56
C TRP A 60 -12.27 9.46 7.67
N VAL A 61 -12.41 9.57 6.35
CA VAL A 61 -11.69 8.69 5.41
C VAL A 61 -10.18 8.85 5.55
N HIS A 62 -9.66 10.08 5.65
CA HIS A 62 -8.23 10.33 5.81
C HIS A 62 -7.66 9.66 7.05
N LEU A 63 -8.33 9.83 8.20
CA LEU A 63 -7.88 9.27 9.47
C LEU A 63 -7.94 7.74 9.48
N ILE A 64 -9.02 7.14 8.97
CA ILE A 64 -9.13 5.68 8.87
C ILE A 64 -8.08 5.12 7.91
N ALA A 65 -7.89 5.74 6.74
CA ALA A 65 -6.88 5.34 5.78
C ALA A 65 -5.46 5.44 6.36
N ALA A 66 -5.15 6.52 7.09
CA ALA A 66 -3.87 6.72 7.75
C ALA A 66 -3.60 5.67 8.83
N ILE A 67 -4.58 5.35 9.69
CA ILE A 67 -4.44 4.31 10.71
C ILE A 67 -4.14 2.95 10.08
N VAL A 68 -4.88 2.56 9.05
CA VAL A 68 -4.65 1.29 8.34
C VAL A 68 -3.28 1.29 7.67
N PHE A 69 -2.91 2.41 7.01
CA PHE A 69 -1.61 2.57 6.38
C PHE A 69 -0.46 2.40 7.37
N ASP A 70 -0.55 3.04 8.54
CA ASP A 70 0.49 3.02 9.58
C ASP A 70 0.66 1.61 10.16
N VAL A 71 -0.45 0.98 10.57
CA VAL A 71 -0.42 -0.38 11.15
C VAL A 71 0.11 -1.39 10.11
N SER A 72 -0.37 -1.33 8.87
CA SER A 72 0.13 -2.18 7.78
C SER A 72 1.62 -1.95 7.50
N SER A 73 2.09 -0.70 7.56
CA SER A 73 3.50 -0.35 7.35
C SER A 73 4.39 -0.87 8.48
N ILE A 74 3.95 -0.76 9.74
CA ILE A 74 4.65 -1.31 10.90
C ILE A 74 4.77 -2.84 10.80
N ILE A 75 3.68 -3.53 10.44
CA ILE A 75 3.69 -4.99 10.25
C ILE A 75 4.71 -5.38 9.18
N ILE A 76 4.74 -4.69 8.04
CA ILE A 76 5.71 -4.99 6.98
C ILE A 76 7.12 -4.65 7.40
N ALA A 77 7.37 -3.53 8.08
CA ALA A 77 8.68 -3.21 8.61
C ALA A 77 9.17 -4.32 9.54
N TYR A 78 8.31 -4.80 10.46
CA TYR A 78 8.63 -5.93 11.32
C TYR A 78 8.97 -7.19 10.53
N LEU A 79 8.13 -7.56 9.55
CA LEU A 79 8.36 -8.75 8.73
C LEU A 79 9.62 -8.62 7.86
N TYR A 80 9.96 -7.42 7.42
CA TYR A 80 11.12 -7.15 6.59
C TYR A 80 12.43 -7.37 7.34
N PHE A 81 12.52 -6.90 8.59
CA PHE A 81 13.76 -6.94 9.38
C PHE A 81 13.84 -8.14 10.35
N PHE A 82 12.73 -8.50 11.01
CA PHE A 82 12.75 -9.38 12.18
C PHE A 82 12.06 -10.73 11.98
N SER A 83 11.42 -10.97 10.83
CA SER A 83 10.78 -12.25 10.54
C SER A 83 11.78 -13.41 10.53
N ARG A 84 11.39 -14.54 11.12
CA ARG A 84 12.15 -15.80 11.07
C ARG A 84 11.73 -16.71 9.92
N PHE A 85 10.55 -16.49 9.34
CA PHE A 85 9.95 -17.38 8.34
C PHE A 85 10.35 -16.98 6.91
N GLU A 86 10.11 -15.72 6.56
CA GLU A 86 10.56 -15.12 5.31
C GLU A 86 11.30 -13.83 5.65
N LYS A 87 12.54 -13.69 5.16
CA LYS A 87 13.36 -12.48 5.30
C LYS A 87 13.49 -11.78 3.95
N PRO A 88 12.55 -10.91 3.56
CA PRO A 88 12.58 -10.23 2.27
C PRO A 88 13.89 -9.48 2.03
N ILE A 89 14.50 -8.92 3.08
CA ILE A 89 15.78 -8.21 3.01
C ILE A 89 16.89 -9.06 2.37
N LEU A 90 16.93 -10.37 2.63
CA LEU A 90 17.94 -11.26 2.06
C LEU A 90 17.78 -11.48 0.55
N LYS A 91 16.57 -11.26 0.00
CA LYS A 91 16.30 -11.35 -1.44
C LYS A 91 16.72 -10.08 -2.20
N VAL A 92 16.87 -8.95 -1.51
CA VAL A 92 17.27 -7.66 -2.10
C VAL A 92 18.79 -7.52 -2.18
N ILE A 93 19.53 -8.22 -1.31
CA ILE A 93 21.00 -8.20 -1.32
C ILE A 93 21.51 -8.78 -2.65
N PRO A 94 22.47 -8.12 -3.33
CA PRO A 94 23.02 -8.59 -4.61
C PRO A 94 23.97 -9.77 -4.43
N THR A 95 23.43 -10.94 -4.06
CA THR A 95 24.17 -12.19 -4.05
C THR A 95 24.20 -12.80 -5.46
N PRO A 96 25.22 -13.60 -5.83
CA PRO A 96 25.28 -14.25 -7.15
C PRO A 96 24.01 -15.05 -7.48
N LYS A 97 23.42 -15.69 -6.47
CA LYS A 97 22.13 -16.39 -6.59
C LYS A 97 20.99 -15.42 -6.92
N ASN A 98 20.81 -14.35 -6.16
CA ASN A 98 19.72 -13.40 -6.35
C ASN A 98 19.81 -12.67 -7.70
N ILE A 99 21.03 -12.36 -8.16
CA ILE A 99 21.28 -11.75 -9.48
C ILE A 99 20.87 -12.71 -10.59
N LYS A 100 21.30 -13.98 -10.52
CA LYS A 100 20.90 -15.00 -11.49
C LYS A 100 19.39 -15.19 -11.52
N GLU A 101 18.75 -15.25 -10.35
CA GLU A 101 17.29 -15.34 -10.24
C GLU A 101 16.60 -14.11 -10.83
N PHE A 102 17.12 -12.90 -10.62
CA PHE A 102 16.57 -11.65 -11.16
C PHE A 102 16.59 -11.62 -12.69
N PHE A 103 17.70 -11.99 -13.32
CA PHE A 103 17.83 -12.04 -14.77
C PHE A 103 17.05 -13.20 -15.42
N ALA A 104 16.75 -14.27 -14.70
CA ALA A 104 15.97 -15.40 -15.23
C ALA A 104 14.48 -15.08 -15.49
N VAL A 105 14.01 -13.87 -15.15
CA VAL A 105 12.59 -13.46 -15.28
C VAL A 105 12.37 -12.35 -16.30
N PHE A 106 13.44 -11.86 -16.94
CA PHE A 106 13.38 -10.96 -18.10
C PHE A 106 13.51 -11.76 -19.39
#